data_AF-A0A1H5S402-F1
#
_entry.id   AF-A0A1H5S402-F1
#
_cell.length_a   1.000
_cell.length_b   1.000
_cell.length_c   1.000
_cell.angle_alpha   90.00
_cell.angle_beta   90.00
_cell.angle_gamma   90.00
#
_symmetry.space_group_name_H-M   'P 1'
#
loop_
_entity.id
_entity.type
_entity.pdbx_description
1 polymer ?
#
loop_
_entity_poly.entity_id
_entity_poly.type
_entity_poly.pdbx_seq_one_letter_code
_entity_poly.pdbx_strand_id
1 'polypeptide(L)'
;MELPSKLPVPLSRNDGIALNGSSSSEARLRAASEGFEALFLQQMMKAGRSASLAKGIFDGTGMDTTQSLLDRAMTETGASQSKLGMAEAIYRQFSGHVGKGR
;
A
#
# COMPACT_ATOMS: atom_id res chain seq x y z
N MET A 1 -41.42 41.51 44.83
CA MET A 1 -41.46 41.05 43.43
C MET A 1 -40.20 41.57 42.76
N GLU A 2 -39.62 40.80 41.84
CA GLU A 2 -38.35 41.03 41.12
C GLU A 2 -37.09 40.42 41.73
N LEU A 3 -36.75 39.22 41.25
CA LEU A 3 -35.41 38.83 40.76
C LEU A 3 -35.49 37.39 40.19
N PRO A 4 -35.51 37.18 38.85
CA PRO A 4 -35.31 35.84 38.30
C PRO A 4 -33.81 35.50 38.22
N SER A 5 -33.43 34.45 38.94
CA SER A 5 -32.14 33.76 38.88
C SER A 5 -31.89 33.21 37.47
N LYS A 6 -30.96 33.82 36.74
CA LYS A 6 -30.49 33.30 35.44
C LYS A 6 -29.69 32.03 35.68
N LEU A 7 -30.21 30.89 35.22
CA LEU A 7 -29.45 29.64 35.15
C LEU A 7 -28.28 29.79 34.16
N PRO A 8 -27.09 29.21 34.45
CA PRO A 8 -25.97 29.23 33.53
C PRO A 8 -26.28 28.37 32.30
N VAL A 9 -26.02 28.93 31.12
CA VAL A 9 -26.12 28.26 29.81
C VAL A 9 -25.12 27.10 29.77
N PRO A 10 -25.52 25.87 29.41
CA PRO A 10 -24.54 24.81 29.19
C PRO A 10 -23.68 25.18 27.98
N LEU A 11 -22.36 25.27 28.22
CA LEU A 11 -21.38 25.39 27.15
C LEU A 11 -21.52 24.16 26.23
N SER A 12 -21.94 24.42 24.99
CA SER A 12 -21.96 23.43 23.92
C SER A 12 -20.59 22.77 23.84
N ARG A 13 -20.51 21.47 24.15
CA ARG A 13 -19.28 20.69 23.95
C ARG A 13 -18.94 20.73 22.47
N ASN A 14 -17.82 21.37 22.17
CA ASN A 14 -17.17 21.20 20.89
C ASN A 14 -16.56 19.79 20.86
N ASP A 15 -17.39 18.80 20.53
CA ASP A 15 -16.94 17.43 20.30
C ASP A 15 -16.11 17.39 19.00
N GLY A 16 -14.80 17.50 19.18
CA GLY A 16 -13.83 16.62 18.51
C GLY A 16 -13.72 16.66 16.98
N ILE A 17 -13.32 17.79 16.40
CA ILE A 17 -12.58 17.78 15.11
C ILE A 17 -11.11 17.42 15.36
N ALA A 18 -10.82 16.18 15.73
CA ALA A 18 -9.43 15.77 15.96
C ALA A 18 -9.17 14.28 15.75
N LEU A 19 -9.53 13.64 14.62
CA LEU A 19 -9.15 12.21 14.42
C LEU A 19 -8.80 11.77 12.98
N ASN A 20 -8.86 12.61 11.94
CA ASN A 20 -8.76 12.10 10.55
C ASN A 20 -7.37 12.19 9.88
N GLY A 21 -6.35 12.75 10.53
CA GLY A 21 -5.01 12.92 9.96
C GLY A 21 -4.10 11.69 10.10
N SER A 22 -4.19 11.01 11.25
CA SER A 22 -3.39 9.80 11.55
C SER A 22 -3.90 8.59 10.77
N SER A 23 -5.21 8.39 10.70
CA SER A 23 -5.85 7.30 9.94
C SER A 23 -5.49 7.37 8.45
N SER A 24 -5.43 8.58 7.88
CA SER A 24 -5.03 8.79 6.49
C SER A 24 -3.55 8.45 6.26
N SER A 25 -2.68 8.84 7.20
CA SER A 25 -1.25 8.57 7.08
C SER A 25 -0.92 7.08 7.23
N GLU A 26 -1.60 6.37 8.14
CA GLU A 26 -1.45 4.91 8.29
C GLU A 26 -1.92 4.15 7.05
N ALA A 27 -3.07 4.56 6.49
CA ALA A 27 -3.59 3.96 5.25
C ALA A 27 -2.62 4.17 4.08
N ARG A 28 -2.01 5.36 3.97
CA ARG A 28 -0.99 5.66 2.96
C ARG A 28 0.28 4.83 3.15
N LEU A 29 0.74 4.65 4.39
CA LEU A 29 1.90 3.80 4.68
C LEU A 29 1.64 2.34 4.30
N ARG A 30 0.43 1.82 4.61
CA ARG A 30 0.05 0.46 4.24
C ARG A 30 0.05 0.28 2.72
N ALA A 31 -0.61 1.19 1.99
CA ALA A 31 -0.63 1.17 0.52
C ALA A 31 0.78 1.26 -0.10
N ALA A 32 1.65 2.12 0.46
CA ALA A 32 3.04 2.24 -0.01
C ALA A 32 3.85 0.95 0.24
N SER A 33 3.64 0.30 1.39
CA SER A 33 4.32 -0.94 1.75
C SER A 33 3.91 -2.10 0.83
N GLU A 34 2.62 -2.21 0.52
CA GLU A 34 2.08 -3.19 -0.44
C GLU A 34 2.60 -2.91 -1.86
N GLY A 35 2.62 -1.65 -2.29
CA GLY A 35 3.16 -1.25 -3.59
C GLY A 35 4.65 -1.58 -3.74
N PHE A 36 5.45 -1.43 -2.68
CA PHE A 36 6.86 -1.81 -2.70
C PHE A 36 7.06 -3.32 -2.91
N GLU A 37 6.31 -4.16 -2.20
CA GLU A 37 6.39 -5.63 -2.37
C GLU A 37 6.01 -6.04 -3.79
N ALA A 38 4.99 -5.42 -4.38
CA ALA A 38 4.60 -5.65 -5.77
C ALA A 38 5.74 -5.31 -6.76
N LEU A 39 6.38 -4.15 -6.60
CA LEU A 39 7.52 -3.75 -7.43
C LEU A 39 8.71 -4.70 -7.25
N PHE A 40 8.99 -5.12 -6.01
CA PHE A 40 10.05 -6.08 -5.72
C PHE A 40 9.80 -7.42 -6.42
N LEU A 41 8.59 -7.97 -6.32
CA LEU A 41 8.20 -9.21 -7.01
C LEU A 41 8.36 -9.10 -8.52
N GLN A 42 7.90 -7.99 -9.11
CA GLN A 42 8.07 -7.73 -10.53
C GLN A 42 9.56 -7.74 -10.93
N GLN A 43 10.42 -7.09 -10.14
CA GLN A 43 11.86 -7.04 -10.41
C GLN A 43 12.55 -8.39 -10.22
N MET A 44 12.14 -9.17 -9.20
CA MET A 44 12.63 -10.53 -8.99
C MET A 44 12.27 -11.44 -10.17
N MET A 45 11.02 -11.39 -10.64
CA MET A 45 10.58 -12.15 -11.81
C MET A 45 11.29 -11.71 -13.09
N LYS A 46 11.52 -10.40 -13.27
CA LYS A 46 12.30 -9.87 -14.39
C LYS A 46 13.74 -10.41 -14.37
N ALA A 47 14.40 -10.39 -13.21
CA ALA A 47 15.76 -10.91 -13.04
C ALA A 47 15.85 -12.43 -13.31
N GLY A 48 14.87 -13.20 -12.81
CA GLY A 48 14.78 -14.65 -13.08
C GLY A 48 14.62 -14.96 -14.57
N ARG A 49 13.80 -14.18 -15.30
CA ARG A 49 13.69 -14.29 -16.76
C ARG A 49 14.99 -13.92 -17.47
N SER A 50 15.58 -12.76 -17.14
CA SER A 50 16.86 -12.35 -17.73
C SER A 50 17.98 -13.39 -17.54
N ALA A 51 18.00 -14.10 -16.41
CA ALA A 51 18.94 -15.19 -16.15
C ALA A 51 18.66 -16.46 -16.98
N SER A 52 17.40 -16.77 -17.27
CA SER A 52 16.97 -17.93 -18.08
C SER A 52 17.21 -17.74 -19.59
N LEU A 53 17.22 -16.49 -20.07
CA LEU A 53 17.28 -16.15 -21.50
C LEU A 53 18.72 -16.06 -22.08
N ALA A 54 19.75 -16.37 -21.30
CA ALA A 54 21.14 -16.02 -21.63
C ALA A 54 21.89 -16.99 -22.57
N LYS A 55 21.24 -17.90 -23.31
CA LYS A 55 21.99 -18.73 -24.29
C LYS A 55 21.17 -19.19 -25.50
N GLY A 56 20.82 -18.25 -26.38
CA GLY A 56 20.77 -18.52 -27.82
C GLY A 56 19.44 -18.89 -28.49
N ILE A 57 18.27 -18.76 -27.84
CA ILE A 57 16.96 -19.20 -28.42
C ILE A 57 16.03 -18.03 -28.84
N PHE A 58 16.31 -16.77 -28.48
CA PHE A 58 15.30 -15.70 -28.42
C PHE A 58 15.46 -14.53 -29.42
N ASP A 59 15.98 -14.76 -30.62
CA ASP A 59 16.18 -13.71 -31.64
C ASP A 59 15.03 -13.60 -32.67
N GLY A 60 13.79 -13.92 -32.29
CA GLY A 60 12.66 -14.02 -33.22
C GLY A 60 11.30 -13.59 -32.69
N THR A 61 10.40 -13.23 -33.62
CA THR A 61 9.05 -12.65 -33.50
C THR A 61 8.07 -13.36 -32.55
N GLY A 62 8.43 -14.52 -31.97
CA GLY A 62 7.65 -15.22 -30.94
C GLY A 62 7.69 -14.57 -29.55
N MET A 63 8.54 -13.55 -29.36
CA MET A 63 8.67 -12.83 -28.08
C MET A 63 7.40 -12.07 -27.69
N ASP A 64 6.79 -11.32 -28.62
CA ASP A 64 5.58 -10.52 -28.35
C ASP A 64 4.38 -11.42 -27.97
N THR A 65 4.20 -12.52 -28.69
CA THR A 65 3.14 -13.48 -28.41
C THR A 65 3.33 -14.12 -27.03
N THR A 66 4.56 -14.56 -26.72
CA THR A 66 4.88 -15.16 -25.42
C THR A 66 4.73 -14.15 -24.28
N GLN A 67 5.13 -12.90 -24.49
CA GLN A 67 4.99 -11.81 -23.53
C GLN A 67 3.52 -11.50 -23.25
N SER A 68 2.66 -11.43 -24.28
CA SER A 68 1.23 -11.18 -24.09
C SER A 68 0.51 -12.33 -23.39
N LEU A 69 0.86 -13.58 -23.70
CA LEU A 69 0.29 -14.77 -23.05
C LEU A 69 0.74 -14.87 -21.59
N LEU A 70 1.98 -14.49 -21.30
CA LEU A 70 2.52 -14.44 -19.95
C LEU A 70 1.87 -13.32 -19.13
N ASP A 71 1.74 -12.11 -19.67
CA ASP A 71 1.08 -10.98 -18.99
C ASP A 71 -0.38 -11.33 -18.69
N ARG A 72 -1.05 -12.03 -19.62
CA ARG A 72 -2.39 -12.56 -19.42
C ARG A 72 -2.43 -13.60 -18.30
N ALA A 73 -1.51 -14.58 -18.30
CA ALA A 73 -1.43 -15.59 -17.25
C ALA A 73 -1.07 -15.01 -15.87
N MET A 74 -0.20 -13.99 -15.78
CA MET A 74 0.12 -13.30 -14.54
C MET A 74 -1.07 -12.52 -13.99
N THR A 75 -1.82 -11.84 -14.87
CA THR A 75 -3.06 -11.14 -14.53
C THR A 75 -4.13 -12.11 -14.06
N GLU A 76 -4.22 -13.29 -14.68
CA GLU A 76 -5.19 -14.36 -14.32
C GLU A 76 -4.78 -15.15 -13.05
N THR A 77 -3.48 -15.30 -12.73
CA THR A 77 -3.02 -16.28 -11.73
C THR A 77 -2.35 -15.68 -10.47
N GLY A 78 -1.54 -14.64 -10.58
CA GLY A 78 -0.28 -14.66 -9.81
C GLY A 78 -0.06 -13.60 -8.73
N ALA A 79 -0.40 -12.33 -8.97
CA ALA A 79 0.06 -11.25 -8.09
C ALA A 79 -0.58 -11.27 -6.68
N SER A 80 -1.68 -12.01 -6.50
CA SER A 80 -2.49 -12.01 -5.28
C SER A 80 -2.13 -13.09 -4.25
N GLN A 81 -1.38 -14.13 -4.61
CA GLN A 81 -1.26 -15.35 -3.77
C GLN A 81 0.09 -15.56 -3.05
N SER A 82 1.14 -14.80 -3.39
CA SER A 82 2.44 -14.91 -2.70
C SER A 82 2.81 -13.58 -2.03
N LYS A 83 2.30 -13.37 -0.83
CA LYS A 83 2.77 -12.29 0.05
C LYS A 83 4.08 -12.76 0.68
N LEU A 84 5.21 -12.15 0.31
CA LEU A 84 6.52 -12.47 0.86
C LEU A 84 6.71 -11.93 2.29
N GLY A 85 5.76 -11.14 2.78
CA GLY A 85 5.77 -10.56 4.12
C GLY A 85 6.62 -9.30 4.21
N MET A 86 7.16 -8.81 3.09
CA MET A 86 7.96 -7.59 3.06
C MET A 86 7.10 -6.36 3.29
N ALA A 87 5.90 -6.31 2.71
CA ALA A 87 4.95 -5.23 2.96
C ALA A 87 4.63 -5.08 4.45
N GLU A 88 4.40 -6.21 5.15
CA GLU A 88 4.11 -6.21 6.58
C GLU A 88 5.34 -5.81 7.42
N ALA A 89 6.54 -6.28 7.04
CA ALA A 89 7.78 -5.89 7.72
C ALA A 89 8.05 -4.38 7.61
N ILE A 90 7.86 -3.81 6.41
CA ILE A 90 7.99 -2.37 6.16
C ILE A 90 6.95 -1.61 6.96
N TYR A 91 5.68 -2.00 6.87
CA TYR A 91 4.62 -1.35 7.65
C TYR A 91 4.93 -1.35 9.15
N ARG A 92 5.32 -2.49 9.73
CA ARG A 92 5.69 -2.60 11.15
C ARG A 92 6.87 -1.72 11.55
N GLN A 93 7.86 -1.55 10.67
CA GLN A 93 9.03 -0.71 10.94
C GLN A 93 8.65 0.78 10.97
N PHE A 94 7.77 1.21 10.07
CA PHE A 94 7.45 2.62 9.87
C PHE A 94 6.16 3.08 10.56
N SER A 95 5.28 2.17 10.98
CA SER A 95 4.00 2.52 11.63
C SER A 95 4.19 3.31 12.92
N GLY A 96 5.21 2.98 13.72
CA GLY A 96 5.56 3.75 14.92
C GLY A 96 6.05 5.18 14.66
N HIS A 97 6.31 5.54 13.41
CA HIS A 97 6.75 6.87 12.98
C HIS A 97 5.63 7.68 12.30
N VAL A 98 4.54 7.02 11.89
CA VAL A 98 3.39 7.63 11.23
C VAL A 98 2.42 8.17 12.29
N GLY A 99 2.54 9.47 12.59
CA GLY A 99 1.76 10.16 13.63
C GLY A 99 2.61 10.78 14.75
N LYS A 100 3.91 10.51 14.78
CA LYS A 100 4.88 11.15 15.69
C LYS A 100 5.62 12.34 15.05
N GLY A 101 5.19 12.76 13.85
CA GLY A 101 5.56 14.02 13.25
C GLY A 101 4.72 15.14 13.86
N ARG A 102 5.41 16.07 14.51
CA ARG A 102 4.90 17.25 15.22
C ARG A 102 3.97 18.11 14.38
#